data_AF-A0A0N4YIQ8-F1
#
_entry.id   AF-A0A0N4YIQ8-F1
#
_cell.length_a   1.000
_cell.length_b   1.000
_cell.length_c   1.000
_cell.angle_alpha   90.00
_cell.angle_beta   90.00
_cell.angle_gamma   90.00
#
_symmetry.space_group_name_H-M   'P 1'
#
loop_
_entity.id
_entity.type
_entity.pdbx_description
1 polymer ?
#
loop_
_entity_poly.entity_id
_entity_poly.type
_entity_poly.pdbx_seq_one_letter_code
_entity_poly.pdbx_strand_id
1 'polypeptide(L)'
;MGGLNARGEYEYIIMSQPLKHPSMVLARDLNKFERKYQQEVYKFLEKHGFLSPITALNTRLHFENATACLQINQYYDQMEL
;
A
#
# COMPACT_ATOMS: atom_id res chain seq x y z
N MET A 1 8.13 8.42 -2.53
CA MET A 1 7.39 7.84 -3.68
C MET A 1 8.26 6.76 -4.29
N GLY A 2 7.68 5.76 -4.96
CA GLY A 2 8.42 4.68 -5.61
C GLY A 2 9.15 5.11 -6.88
N GLY A 3 9.71 4.14 -7.60
CA GLY A 3 10.27 4.36 -8.93
C GLY A 3 9.22 4.73 -9.99
N LEU A 4 9.70 5.22 -11.14
CA LEU A 4 8.87 5.51 -12.30
C LEU A 4 8.70 4.27 -13.19
N ASN A 5 7.49 4.10 -13.75
CA ASN A 5 7.20 3.10 -14.76
C ASN A 5 7.65 3.56 -16.17
N ALA A 6 7.43 2.72 -17.19
CA ALA A 6 7.78 3.04 -18.59
C ALA A 6 7.04 4.27 -19.16
N ARG A 7 5.95 4.70 -18.52
CA ARG A 7 5.18 5.90 -18.87
C ARG A 7 5.61 7.15 -18.08
N GLY A 8 6.66 7.04 -17.26
CA GLY A 8 7.13 8.14 -16.41
C GLY A 8 6.23 8.41 -15.20
N GLU A 9 5.41 7.44 -14.78
CA GLU A 9 4.51 7.60 -13.63
C GLU A 9 5.02 6.84 -12.41
N TYR A 10 4.80 7.37 -11.20
CA TYR A 10 5.12 6.65 -9.97
C TYR A 10 4.32 5.34 -9.83
N GLU A 11 5.02 4.29 -9.44
CA GLU A 11 4.46 2.94 -9.19
C GLU A 11 3.66 2.89 -7.87
N TYR A 12 4.09 3.66 -6.87
CA TYR A 12 3.41 3.80 -5.59
C TYR A 12 3.74 5.12 -4.88
N ILE A 13 2.88 5.53 -3.95
CA ILE A 13 3.08 6.65 -3.03
C ILE A 13 2.79 6.22 -1.59
N ILE A 14 3.63 6.65 -0.66
CA ILE A 14 3.38 6.56 0.78
C ILE A 14 2.80 7.91 1.20
N MET A 15 1.56 7.91 1.67
CA MET A 15 0.87 9.09 2.19
C MET A 15 0.80 8.99 3.70
N SER A 16 1.15 10.07 4.40
CA SER A 16 1.14 10.10 5.85
C SER A 16 0.79 11.49 6.36
N GLN A 17 0.29 11.54 7.59
CA GLN A 17 0.10 12.78 8.35
C GLN A 17 1.36 13.13 9.17
N PRO A 18 1.49 14.35 9.71
CA PRO A 18 2.66 14.75 10.51
C PRO A 18 2.98 13.79 11.67
N LEU A 19 1.96 13.21 12.29
CA LEU A 19 2.09 12.22 13.36
C LEU A 19 2.27 10.77 12.85
N LYS A 20 2.46 10.61 11.53
CA LYS A 20 2.66 9.33 10.84
C LYS A 20 1.51 8.32 10.98
N HIS A 21 0.36 8.73 11.49
CA HIS A 21 -0.86 7.94 11.55
C HIS A 21 -2.11 8.78 11.22
N PRO A 22 -3.04 8.27 10.39
CA PRO A 22 -2.88 7.07 9.57
C PRO A 22 -1.82 7.27 8.48
N SER A 23 -1.14 6.19 8.10
CA SER A 23 -0.29 6.14 6.91
C SER A 23 -0.83 5.09 5.95
N MET A 24 -0.86 5.42 4.66
CA MET A 24 -1.39 4.58 3.61
C MET A 24 -0.41 4.47 2.46
N VAL A 25 -0.43 3.35 1.76
CA VAL A 25 0.35 3.15 0.55
C VAL A 25 -0.63 2.96 -0.61
N LEU A 26 -0.59 3.88 -1.57
CA LEU A 26 -1.37 3.73 -2.80
C LEU A 26 -0.45 3.19 -3.88
N ALA A 27 -0.82 2.05 -4.46
CA ALA A 27 -0.10 1.41 -5.54
C ALA A 27 -0.92 1.45 -6.83
N ARG A 28 -0.25 1.67 -7.96
CA ARG A 28 -0.89 1.67 -9.28
C ARG A 28 -1.33 0.28 -9.73
N ASP A 29 -0.53 -0.73 -9.37
CA ASP A 29 -0.80 -2.15 -9.62
C ASP A 29 -0.50 -2.90 -8.31
N LEU A 30 -1.57 -3.41 -7.68
CA LEU A 30 -1.49 -4.10 -6.39
C LEU A 30 -0.69 -5.42 -6.50
N ASN A 31 -0.87 -6.18 -7.58
CA ASN A 31 -0.16 -7.44 -7.79
C ASN A 31 1.34 -7.23 -8.00
N LYS A 32 1.72 -6.16 -8.69
CA LYS A 32 3.13 -5.78 -8.85
C LYS A 32 3.70 -5.24 -7.54
N PHE A 33 2.91 -4.47 -6.79
CA PHE A 33 3.32 -3.95 -5.50
C PHE A 33 3.64 -5.05 -4.49
N GLU A 34 2.72 -6.01 -4.33
CA GLU A 34 2.90 -7.16 -3.44
C GLU A 34 4.18 -7.94 -3.77
N ARG A 35 4.42 -8.22 -5.06
CA ARG A 35 5.58 -9.01 -5.52
C ARG A 35 6.91 -8.27 -5.47
N LYS A 36 6.92 -6.95 -5.66
CA LYS A 36 8.17 -6.18 -5.90
C LYS A 36 8.47 -5.13 -4.86
N TYR A 37 7.47 -4.41 -4.34
CA TYR A 37 7.68 -3.19 -3.57
C TYR A 37 7.26 -3.33 -2.09
N GLN A 38 6.41 -4.29 -1.74
CA GLN A 38 5.90 -4.46 -0.37
C GLN A 38 7.01 -4.56 0.67
N GLN A 39 8.02 -5.39 0.44
CA GLN A 39 9.12 -5.59 1.40
C GLN A 39 10.00 -4.33 1.53
N GLU A 40 10.25 -3.62 0.42
CA GLU A 40 11.00 -2.36 0.43
C GLU A 40 10.27 -1.29 1.24
N VAL A 41 8.96 -1.15 1.00
CA VAL A 41 8.12 -0.18 1.70
C VAL A 41 8.02 -0.52 3.18
N TYR A 42 7.88 -1.81 3.53
CA TYR A 42 7.91 -2.24 4.94
C TYR A 42 9.19 -1.78 5.63
N LYS A 43 10.36 -2.07 5.04
CA LYS A 43 11.66 -1.68 5.60
C LYS A 43 11.81 -0.16 5.69
N PHE A 44 11.29 0.59 4.72
CA PHE A 44 11.27 2.04 4.77
C PHE A 44 10.42 2.55 5.94
N LEU A 45 9.21 2.04 6.12
CA LEU A 45 8.30 2.44 7.20
C LEU A 45 8.88 2.09 8.58
N GLU A 46 9.47 0.90 8.71
CA GLU A 46 10.16 0.46 9.92
C GLU A 46 11.33 1.38 10.27
N LYS A 47 12.25 1.60 9.31
CA LYS A 47 13.43 2.45 9.50
C LYS A 47 13.09 3.88 9.92
N HIS A 48 11.96 4.41 9.46
CA HIS A 48 11.53 5.78 9.77
C HIS A 48 10.52 5.87 10.93
N GLY A 49 10.28 4.76 11.65
CA GLY A 49 9.48 4.74 12.88
C GLY A 49 7.97 4.82 12.67
N PHE A 50 7.48 4.59 11.45
CA PHE A 50 6.03 4.53 11.16
C PHE A 50 5.37 3.32 11.83
N LEU A 51 6.14 2.27 12.11
CA LEU A 51 5.67 1.04 12.76
C LEU A 51 5.84 1.05 14.28
N SER A 52 6.30 2.16 14.87
CA SER A 52 6.48 2.21 16.32
C SER A 52 5.11 2.08 17.02
N PRO A 53 4.99 1.38 18.17
CA PRO A 53 3.71 1.19 18.85
C PRO A 53 3.00 2.50 19.20
N ILE A 54 3.78 3.54 19.54
CA ILE A 54 3.30 4.88 19.85
C ILE A 54 2.74 5.54 18.59
N THR A 55 3.47 5.46 17.48
CA THR A 55 3.07 6.05 16.20
C THR A 55 1.88 5.33 15.58
N ALA A 56 1.90 4.00 15.59
CA ALA A 56 0.86 3.19 14.97
C ALA A 56 -0.37 2.99 15.87
N LEU A 57 -0.45 3.64 17.04
CA LEU A 57 -1.52 3.44 18.02
C LEU A 57 -1.77 1.95 18.32
N ASN A 58 -0.69 1.17 18.45
CA ASN A 58 -0.69 -0.31 18.58
C ASN A 58 -1.33 -1.09 17.42
N THR A 59 -1.64 -0.46 16.30
CA THR A 59 -2.07 -1.15 15.08
C THR A 59 -0.84 -1.69 14.33
N ARG A 60 -0.93 -2.92 13.83
CA ARG A 60 0.11 -3.49 12.97
C ARG A 60 -0.12 -3.05 11.55
N LEU A 61 0.97 -2.80 10.80
CA LEU A 61 0.86 -2.60 9.37
C LEU A 61 0.23 -3.85 8.74
N HIS A 62 -0.85 -3.62 8.00
CA HIS A 62 -1.57 -4.65 7.27
C HIS A 62 -1.42 -4.38 5.78
N PHE A 63 -1.05 -5.40 5.01
CA PHE A 63 -1.11 -5.37 3.56
C PHE A 63 -2.32 -6.19 3.14
N GLU A 64 -3.22 -5.56 2.39
CA GLU A 64 -4.37 -6.24 1.80
C GLU A 64 -3.92 -7.25 0.74
N ASN A 65 -4.62 -8.38 0.66
CA ASN A 65 -4.35 -9.38 -0.37
C ASN A 65 -4.95 -8.93 -1.70
N ALA A 66 -4.10 -8.49 -2.61
CA ALA A 66 -4.50 -7.96 -3.91
C ALA A 66 -5.35 -8.95 -4.73
N THR A 67 -5.00 -10.24 -4.67
CA THR A 67 -5.68 -11.29 -5.42
C THR A 67 -7.09 -11.53 -4.89
N ALA A 68 -7.28 -11.52 -3.57
CA ALA A 68 -8.59 -11.67 -2.94
C ALA A 68 -9.52 -10.48 -3.25
N CYS A 69 -8.97 -9.25 -3.30
CA CYS A 69 -9.75 -8.06 -3.62
C CYS A 69 -10.31 -8.08 -5.06
N LEU A 70 -9.55 -8.59 -6.03
CA LEU A 70 -10.00 -8.66 -7.43
C LEU A 70 -11.22 -9.57 -7.59
N GLN A 71 -11.31 -10.65 -6.82
CA GLN A 71 -12.45 -11.58 -6.88
C GLN A 71 -13.75 -10.94 -6.37
N ILE A 72 -13.65 -10.07 -5.35
CA ILE A 72 -14.80 -9.36 -4.80
C ILE A 72 -15.27 -8.27 -5.79
N ASN A 73 -14.35 -7.54 -6.42
CA ASN A 73 -14.73 -6.50 -7.39
C ASN A 73 -15.45 -7.08 -8.62
N GLN A 74 -15.05 -8.27 -9.09
CA GLN A 74 -15.75 -8.94 -10.19
C GLN A 74 -17.24 -9.18 -9.92
N TYR A 75 -17.61 -9.42 -8.67
CA TYR A 75 -19.01 -9.56 -8.28
C TYR A 75 -19.78 -8.24 -8.42
N TYR A 76 -19.17 -7.11 -8.09
CA TYR A 76 -19.77 -5.79 -8.26
C TYR A 76 -19.83 -5.36 -9.73
N ASP A 77 -18.79 -5.64 -10.51
CA ASP A 77 -18.77 -5.38 -11.96
C ASP A 77 -19.89 -6.14 -12.69
N GLN A 78 -20.31 -7.31 -12.17
CA GLN A 78 -21.44 -8.08 -12.69
C GLN A 78 -22.81 -7.54 -12.29
N MET A 79 -22.90 -6.70 -11.26
CA MET A 79 -24.15 -6.09 -10.79
C MET A 79 -24.48 -4.75 -11.48
N GLU A 80 -23.53 -4.15 -12.20
CA GLU A 80 -23.74 -2.93 -13.00
C GLU A 80 -24.31 -3.21 -14.41
N LEU A 81 -25.05 -4.31 -14.60
CA LEU A 81 -25.78 -4.67 -15.84
C LEU A 81 -27.27 -4.32 -15.77
#